data_AF-A0A2W2AJ77-F1
#
_entry.id   AF-A0A2W2AJ77-F1
#
_cell.length_a   1.000
_cell.length_b   1.000
_cell.length_c   1.000
_cell.angle_alpha   90.00
_cell.angle_beta   90.00
_cell.angle_gamma   90.00
#
_symmetry.space_group_name_H-M   'P 1'
#
loop_
_entity.id
_entity.type
_entity.pdbx_description
1 polymer ?
#
loop_
_entity_poly.entity_id
_entity_poly.type
_entity_poly.pdbx_seq_one_letter_code
_entity_poly.pdbx_strand_id
1 'polypeptide(L)'
;MGSIKIKYFEIYPNLWARNDYGWTELAEWVPSNPEDFDVFLYIGIGPADDEGADTFHLTIMSRRHYDGLSPEQKRTLRTRWKYFVVERYDWPVIWREINHRISNCDRGNWADSLAELRQQFTWEFENYNKPSPPEMH
;
A
#
# COMPACT_ATOMS: atom_id res chain seq x y z
N MET A 1 -3.62 -7.50 23.02
CA MET A 1 -2.99 -8.13 21.84
C MET A 1 -4.08 -8.28 20.79
N GLY A 2 -3.84 -7.78 19.58
CA GLY A 2 -4.82 -7.84 18.48
C GLY A 2 -4.84 -9.21 17.79
N SER A 3 -5.87 -9.46 16.97
CA SER A 3 -6.04 -10.71 16.23
C SER A 3 -5.26 -10.77 14.91
N ILE A 4 -4.74 -9.63 14.45
CA ILE A 4 -3.91 -9.50 13.24
C ILE A 4 -2.54 -8.90 13.55
N LYS A 5 -1.53 -9.24 12.74
CA LYS A 5 -0.18 -8.69 12.83
C LYS A 5 0.46 -8.48 11.45
N ILE A 6 1.33 -7.48 11.35
CA ILE A 6 2.21 -7.30 10.19
C ILE A 6 3.27 -8.42 10.22
N LYS A 7 3.48 -9.10 9.10
CA LYS A 7 4.48 -10.18 8.94
C LYS A 7 5.74 -9.70 8.23
N TYR A 8 5.55 -8.91 7.19
CA TYR A 8 6.61 -8.33 6.39
C TYR A 8 6.12 -7.04 5.74
N PHE A 9 7.05 -6.28 5.20
CA PHE A 9 6.77 -5.13 4.36
C PHE A 9 7.87 -5.00 3.30
N GLU A 10 7.57 -4.36 2.17
CA GLU A 10 8.52 -4.11 1.09
C GLU A 10 8.23 -2.74 0.44
N ILE A 11 9.27 -1.99 0.06
CA ILE A 11 9.16 -0.71 -0.65
C ILE A 11 9.52 -0.89 -2.11
N TYR A 12 8.73 -0.27 -2.98
CA TYR A 12 9.05 -0.06 -4.39
C TYR A 12 8.95 1.44 -4.67
N PRO A 13 10.09 2.14 -4.80
CA PRO A 13 10.09 3.57 -5.10
C PRO A 13 9.60 3.81 -6.53
N ASN A 14 8.99 4.98 -6.76
CA ASN A 14 8.55 5.43 -8.08
C ASN A 14 7.61 4.42 -8.76
N LEU A 15 6.35 4.40 -8.34
CA LEU A 15 5.31 3.51 -8.87
C LEU A 15 5.18 3.55 -10.40
N TRP A 16 5.53 4.68 -11.00
CA TRP A 16 5.48 4.94 -12.43
C TRP A 16 6.77 4.60 -13.18
N ALA A 17 7.91 4.50 -12.48
CA ALA A 17 9.18 4.07 -13.03
C ALA A 17 9.36 2.57 -12.78
N ARG A 18 8.64 1.75 -13.54
CA ARG A 18 8.57 0.27 -13.44
C ARG A 18 9.90 -0.49 -13.63
N ASN A 19 11.06 0.15 -13.52
CA ASN A 19 12.38 -0.42 -13.83
C ASN A 19 13.39 -0.39 -12.68
N ASP A 20 13.10 0.22 -11.53
CA ASP A 20 13.97 0.13 -10.33
C ASP A 20 13.46 -0.97 -9.38
N TYR A 21 13.74 -2.23 -9.72
CA TYR A 21 13.51 -3.38 -8.86
C TYR A 21 14.66 -3.52 -7.86
N GLY A 22 14.69 -2.63 -6.87
CA GLY A 22 15.61 -2.73 -5.73
C GLY A 22 14.83 -3.06 -4.47
N TRP A 23 15.04 -4.26 -3.92
CA TRP A 23 14.65 -4.56 -2.54
C TRP A 23 15.45 -3.64 -1.62
N THR A 24 14.78 -2.82 -0.80
CA THR A 24 15.45 -2.04 0.25
C THR A 24 14.70 -2.25 1.55
N GLU A 25 15.44 -2.49 2.62
CA GLU A 25 14.85 -2.49 3.96
C GLU A 25 14.24 -1.10 4.22
N LEU A 26 12.96 -1.12 4.58
CA LEU A 26 12.06 0.03 4.52
C LEU A 26 12.45 1.19 5.45
N ALA A 27 13.33 0.93 6.42
CA ALA A 27 13.90 1.95 7.29
C ALA A 27 15.00 2.80 6.62
N GLU A 28 15.59 2.33 5.52
CA GLU A 28 16.77 2.96 4.90
C GLU A 28 16.45 3.74 3.63
N TRP A 29 15.32 3.45 2.97
CA TRP A 29 14.91 4.20 1.80
C TRP A 29 14.48 5.62 2.19
N VAL A 30 15.03 6.62 1.51
CA VAL A 30 14.63 8.03 1.64
C VAL A 30 14.50 8.62 0.23
N PRO A 31 13.43 9.36 -0.09
CA PRO A 31 13.31 9.99 -1.39
C PRO A 31 14.38 11.08 -1.56
N SER A 32 14.83 11.27 -2.80
CA SER A 32 15.75 12.37 -3.15
C SER A 32 15.14 13.75 -2.85
N ASN A 33 13.82 13.88 -2.92
CA ASN A 33 13.08 15.05 -2.49
C ASN A 33 11.95 14.66 -1.50
N PRO A 34 12.10 14.94 -0.19
CA PRO A 34 11.05 14.67 0.80
C PRO A 34 9.73 15.37 0.56
N GLU A 35 9.71 16.48 -0.19
CA GLU A 35 8.49 17.25 -0.49
C GLU A 35 7.83 16.78 -1.80
N ASP A 36 8.49 15.93 -2.60
CA ASP A 36 8.01 15.49 -3.92
C ASP A 36 8.40 14.03 -4.17
N PHE A 37 7.56 13.12 -3.68
CA PHE A 37 7.78 11.68 -3.79
C PHE A 37 6.48 10.91 -3.95
N ASP A 38 6.63 9.70 -4.49
CA ASP A 38 5.68 8.60 -4.38
C ASP A 38 6.44 7.30 -4.06
N VAL A 39 5.81 6.44 -3.26
CA VAL A 39 6.34 5.13 -2.91
C VAL A 39 5.21 4.13 -2.82
N PHE A 40 5.43 2.94 -3.35
CA PHE A 40 4.51 1.83 -3.28
C PHE A 40 4.96 0.85 -2.20
N LEU A 41 4.06 0.50 -1.30
CA LEU A 41 4.31 -0.42 -0.20
C LEU A 41 3.59 -1.74 -0.44
N TYR A 42 4.29 -2.83 -0.24
CA TYR A 42 3.71 -4.14 0.02
C TYR A 42 3.73 -4.38 1.52
N ILE A 43 2.63 -4.88 2.08
CA ILE A 43 2.48 -5.16 3.50
C ILE A 43 1.86 -6.55 3.61
N GLY A 44 2.60 -7.50 4.16
CA GLY A 44 2.08 -8.80 4.54
C GLY A 44 1.33 -8.68 5.87
N ILE A 45 0.03 -8.95 5.87
CA ILE A 45 -0.80 -8.92 7.08
C ILE A 45 -1.48 -10.28 7.22
N GLY A 46 -1.47 -10.84 8.43
CA GLY A 46 -2.13 -12.11 8.69
C GLY A 46 -2.52 -12.29 10.16
N PRO A 47 -3.12 -13.44 10.50
CA PRO A 47 -3.49 -13.73 11.87
C PRO A 47 -2.29 -13.68 12.84
N ALA A 48 -2.56 -13.24 14.07
CA ALA A 48 -1.54 -13.08 15.09
C ALA A 48 -0.93 -14.42 15.56
N ASP A 49 -1.71 -15.50 15.50
CA ASP A 49 -1.37 -16.86 15.92
C ASP A 49 -0.93 -17.78 14.76
N ASP A 50 -1.04 -17.32 13.51
CA ASP A 50 -0.62 -18.05 12.31
C ASP A 50 0.69 -17.45 11.73
N GLU A 51 1.41 -18.21 10.92
CA GLU A 51 2.51 -17.74 10.08
C GLU A 51 2.01 -17.12 8.78
N GLY A 52 0.87 -17.57 8.25
CA GLY A 52 0.28 -17.09 7.00
C GLY A 52 0.00 -15.58 6.97
N ALA A 53 0.07 -15.01 5.77
CA ALA A 53 -0.28 -13.62 5.49
C ALA A 53 -0.84 -13.48 4.07
N ASP A 54 -1.67 -12.46 3.93
CA ASP A 54 -2.09 -11.93 2.65
C ASP A 54 -1.31 -10.65 2.35
N THR A 55 -1.04 -10.40 1.07
CA THR A 55 -0.33 -9.20 0.64
C THR A 55 -1.30 -8.07 0.33
N PHE A 56 -1.03 -6.92 0.95
CA PHE A 56 -1.75 -5.67 0.73
C PHE A 56 -0.82 -4.62 0.16
N HIS A 57 -1.38 -3.73 -0.64
CA HIS A 57 -0.66 -2.64 -1.27
C HIS A 57 -1.21 -1.28 -0.84
N LEU A 58 -0.29 -0.32 -0.66
CA LEU A 58 -0.61 1.08 -0.42
C LEU A 58 0.37 1.97 -1.16
N THR A 59 -0.12 2.96 -1.88
CA THR A 59 0.73 4.05 -2.38
C THR A 59 0.77 5.18 -1.35
N ILE A 60 1.96 5.65 -0.98
CA ILE A 60 2.12 6.90 -0.23
C ILE A 60 2.71 7.93 -1.17
N MET A 61 2.20 9.15 -1.15
CA MET A 61 2.78 10.23 -1.92
C MET A 61 2.70 11.56 -1.19
N SER A 62 3.62 12.45 -1.50
CA SER A 62 3.53 13.85 -1.06
C SER A 62 2.33 14.56 -1.69
N ARG A 63 1.83 15.61 -1.02
CA ARG A 63 0.81 16.52 -1.55
C ARG A 63 1.24 17.11 -2.89
N ARG A 64 2.48 17.59 -2.95
CA ARG A 64 3.07 18.17 -4.16
C ARG A 64 3.07 17.19 -5.32
N HIS A 65 3.51 15.95 -5.10
CA HIS A 65 3.50 14.91 -6.12
C HIS A 65 2.07 14.65 -6.61
N TYR A 66 1.12 14.46 -5.67
CA TYR A 66 -0.29 14.26 -6.01
C TYR A 66 -0.83 15.40 -6.87
N ASP A 67 -0.55 16.66 -6.52
CA ASP A 67 -1.04 17.82 -7.25
C ASP A 67 -0.49 17.88 -8.68
N GLY A 68 0.76 17.46 -8.89
CA GLY A 68 1.41 17.34 -10.19
C GLY A 68 0.90 16.20 -11.09
N LEU A 69 0.15 15.23 -10.55
CA LEU A 69 -0.42 14.14 -11.34
C LEU A 69 -1.45 14.63 -12.36
N SER A 70 -1.44 14.00 -13.54
CA SER A 70 -2.46 14.22 -14.57
C SER A 70 -3.85 13.79 -14.09
N PRO A 71 -4.94 14.32 -14.70
CA PRO A 71 -6.29 13.88 -14.38
C PRO A 71 -6.50 12.37 -14.55
N GLU A 72 -5.84 11.76 -15.53
CA GLU A 72 -5.88 10.32 -15.77
C GLU A 72 -5.18 9.54 -14.66
N GLN A 73 -3.98 9.96 -14.22
CA GLN A 73 -3.28 9.33 -13.10
C GLN A 73 -4.11 9.43 -11.81
N LYS A 74 -4.70 10.60 -11.53
CA LYS A 74 -5.61 10.80 -10.39
C LYS A 74 -6.85 9.90 -10.48
N ARG A 75 -7.39 9.67 -11.68
CA ARG A 75 -8.49 8.73 -11.91
C ARG A 75 -8.07 7.29 -11.62
N THR A 76 -6.89 6.87 -12.08
CA THR A 76 -6.34 5.54 -11.80
C THR A 76 -6.17 5.31 -10.30
N LEU A 77 -5.58 6.27 -9.58
CA LEU A 77 -5.48 6.22 -8.12
C LEU A 77 -6.86 6.07 -7.47
N ARG A 78 -7.84 6.91 -7.81
CA ARG A 78 -9.18 6.84 -7.20
C ARG A 78 -9.94 5.55 -7.47
N THR A 79 -9.66 4.85 -8.56
CA THR A 79 -10.48 3.72 -9.03
C THR A 79 -9.82 2.36 -8.87
N ARG A 80 -8.48 2.30 -8.78
CA ARG A 80 -7.75 1.04 -8.77
C ARG A 80 -6.90 0.84 -7.51
N TRP A 81 -6.32 1.90 -6.96
CA TRP A 81 -5.28 1.76 -5.94
C TRP A 81 -5.60 2.59 -4.70
N LYS A 82 -5.46 1.98 -3.52
CA LYS A 82 -5.52 2.74 -2.28
C LYS A 82 -4.26 3.59 -2.14
N TYR A 83 -4.44 4.84 -1.74
CA TYR A 83 -3.34 5.77 -1.56
C TYR A 83 -3.52 6.63 -0.31
N PHE A 84 -2.39 7.11 0.20
CA PHE A 84 -2.30 8.03 1.32
C PHE A 84 -1.44 9.23 0.91
N VAL A 85 -1.96 10.44 1.17
CA VAL A 85 -1.25 11.69 0.85
C VAL A 85 -0.73 12.29 2.15
N VAL A 86 0.57 12.58 2.19
CA VAL A 86 1.24 13.30 3.29
C VAL A 86 1.82 14.61 2.77
N GLU A 87 2.10 15.58 3.64
CA GLU A 87 2.71 16.84 3.20
C GLU A 87 4.19 16.64 2.82
N ARG A 88 4.93 15.85 3.61
CA ARG A 88 6.36 15.55 3.43
C ARG A 88 6.67 14.11 3.85
N TYR A 89 7.74 13.54 3.30
CA TYR A 89 8.31 12.28 3.74
C TYR A 89 8.87 12.40 5.17
N ASP A 90 8.26 11.64 6.08
CA ASP A 90 8.71 11.38 7.44
C ASP A 90 8.35 9.93 7.77
N TRP A 91 9.33 9.03 7.69
CA TRP A 91 9.08 7.60 7.84
C TRP A 91 8.46 7.22 9.19
N PRO A 92 9.00 7.66 10.35
CA PRO A 92 8.36 7.41 11.64
C PRO A 92 6.88 7.83 11.71
N VAL A 93 6.53 8.99 11.14
CA VAL A 93 5.14 9.49 11.13
C VAL A 93 4.27 8.65 10.19
N ILE A 94 4.74 8.38 8.98
CA ILE A 94 4.05 7.54 7.98
C ILE A 94 3.80 6.14 8.55
N TRP A 95 4.83 5.52 9.11
CA TRP A 95 4.76 4.18 9.67
C TRP A 95 3.78 4.09 10.84
N ARG A 96 3.78 5.10 11.72
CA ARG A 96 2.81 5.18 12.81
C ARG A 96 1.38 5.26 12.30
N GLU A 97 1.13 6.04 11.26
CA GLU A 97 -0.21 6.17 10.66
C GLU A 97 -0.66 4.87 9.98
N ILE A 98 0.23 4.16 9.29
CA ILE A 98 -0.05 2.83 8.71
C ILE A 98 -0.43 1.84 9.81
N ASN A 99 0.39 1.75 10.88
CA ASN A 99 0.10 0.86 12.00
C ASN A 99 -1.24 1.20 12.66
N HIS A 100 -1.52 2.49 12.84
CA HIS A 100 -2.79 2.95 13.39
C HIS A 100 -3.97 2.49 12.51
N ARG A 101 -3.89 2.65 11.19
CA ARG A 101 -4.91 2.16 10.24
C ARG A 101 -5.10 0.66 10.32
N ILE A 102 -4.02 -0.11 10.29
CA ILE A 102 -4.07 -1.58 10.40
C ILE A 102 -4.71 -1.99 11.72
N SER A 103 -4.32 -1.36 12.83
CA SER A 103 -4.89 -1.68 14.15
C SER A 103 -6.40 -1.40 14.23
N ASN A 104 -6.88 -0.37 13.52
CA ASN A 104 -8.31 -0.04 13.45
C ASN A 104 -9.10 -1.00 12.54
N CYS A 105 -8.43 -1.85 11.76
CA CYS A 105 -9.06 -2.92 11.00
C CYS A 105 -9.28 -4.21 11.81
N ASP A 106 -8.72 -4.32 13.03
CA ASP A 106 -8.89 -5.51 13.85
C ASP A 106 -10.36 -5.67 14.30
N ARG A 107 -10.93 -6.85 14.06
CA ARG A 107 -12.29 -7.23 14.45
C ARG A 107 -12.35 -8.50 15.31
N GLY A 108 -11.21 -8.94 15.83
CA GLY A 108 -11.09 -10.12 16.70
C GLY A 108 -11.04 -11.46 15.96
N ASN A 109 -11.26 -11.48 14.64
CA ASN A 109 -11.03 -12.64 13.78
C ASN A 109 -10.52 -12.21 12.40
N TRP A 110 -9.90 -13.14 11.68
CA TRP A 110 -9.29 -12.86 10.39
C TRP A 110 -10.29 -12.43 9.32
N ALA A 111 -11.43 -13.11 9.19
CA ALA A 111 -12.38 -12.85 8.12
C ALA A 111 -12.94 -11.43 8.17
N ASP A 112 -13.35 -10.98 9.36
CA ASP A 112 -13.87 -9.63 9.55
C ASP A 112 -12.76 -8.58 9.44
N SER A 113 -11.56 -8.88 9.93
CA SER A 113 -10.41 -7.98 9.81
C SER A 113 -9.96 -7.81 8.35
N LEU A 114 -9.98 -8.89 7.56
CA LEU A 114 -9.70 -8.88 6.12
C LEU A 114 -10.70 -8.00 5.37
N ALA A 115 -11.98 -8.05 5.74
CA ALA A 115 -13.00 -7.19 5.13
C ALA A 115 -12.73 -5.69 5.37
N GLU A 116 -12.21 -5.33 6.55
CA GLU A 116 -11.81 -3.95 6.88
C GLU A 116 -10.51 -3.54 6.18
N LEU A 117 -9.52 -4.44 6.15
CA LEU A 117 -8.25 -4.21 5.46
C LEU A 117 -8.46 -3.90 3.98
N ARG A 118 -9.35 -4.63 3.29
CA ARG A 118 -9.69 -4.40 1.87
C ARG A 118 -10.34 -3.04 1.60
N GLN A 119 -10.93 -2.39 2.60
CA GLN A 119 -11.46 -1.03 2.43
C GLN A 119 -10.34 0.01 2.44
N GLN A 120 -9.26 -0.24 3.18
CA GLN A 120 -8.17 0.69 3.44
C GLN A 120 -6.94 0.46 2.54
N PHE A 121 -6.71 -0.79 2.11
CA PHE A 121 -5.55 -1.23 1.35
C PHE A 121 -5.99 -2.02 0.11
N THR A 122 -5.17 -2.01 -0.95
CA THR A 122 -5.45 -2.81 -2.16
C THR A 122 -4.95 -4.23 -1.94
N TRP A 123 -5.85 -5.21 -1.94
CA TRP A 123 -5.48 -6.61 -1.72
C TRP A 123 -5.01 -7.28 -3.02
N GLU A 124 -3.98 -8.12 -2.96
CA GLU A 124 -3.39 -8.75 -4.15
C GLU A 124 -4.41 -9.55 -5.00
N PHE A 125 -5.42 -10.14 -4.35
CA PHE A 125 -6.45 -10.94 -5.00
C PHE A 125 -7.66 -10.12 -5.51
N GLU A 126 -7.72 -8.80 -5.31
CA GLU A 126 -8.85 -7.97 -5.79
C GLU A 126 -9.05 -8.00 -7.31
N ASN A 127 -8.04 -8.43 -8.08
CA ASN A 127 -8.12 -8.59 -9.53
C ASN A 127 -7.88 -10.03 -10.02
N TYR A 128 -7.78 -11.02 -9.13
CA TYR A 128 -7.45 -12.41 -9.50
C TYR A 128 -8.53 -13.09 -10.36
N ASN A 129 -9.79 -12.61 -10.31
CA ASN A 129 -10.93 -13.22 -11.02
C ASN A 129 -11.48 -12.38 -12.19
N LYS A 130 -10.75 -11.41 -12.74
CA LYS A 130 -11.16 -10.78 -14.00
C LYS A 130 -10.55 -11.56 -15.17
N PRO A 131 -11.35 -12.27 -16.01
CA PRO A 131 -10.80 -12.83 -17.24
C PRO A 131 -10.22 -11.70 -18.08
N SER A 132 -9.02 -11.91 -18.62
CA SER A 132 -8.43 -11.03 -19.63
C SER A 132 -9.45 -10.82 -20.75
N PRO A 133 -9.67 -9.58 -21.24
CA PRO A 133 -10.44 -9.40 -22.46
C PRO A 133 -9.80 -10.25 -23.57
N PRO A 134 -10.58 -10.98 -24.38
CA PRO A 134 -10.01 -11.70 -25.52
C PRO A 134 -9.26 -10.70 -26.41
N GLU A 135 -8.01 -11.04 -26.76
CA GLU A 135 -7.23 -10.30 -27.73
C GLU A 135 -8.02 -10.25 -29.05
N MET A 136 -8.46 -9.07 -29.46
CA MET A 136 -9.05 -8.88 -30.78
C MET A 136 -7.90 -8.75 -31.78
N HIS A 137 -7.71 -9.81 -32.58
CA HIS A 137 -6.89 -9.81 -33.78
C HIS A 137 -7.55 -9.02 -34.92
#